data_AF-A0A3N9NQN9-F1
#
_entry.id   AF-A0A3N9NQN9-F1
#
_cell.length_a   1.000
_cell.length_b   1.000
_cell.length_c   1.000
_cell.angle_alpha   90.00
_cell.angle_beta   90.00
_cell.angle_gamma   90.00
#
_symmetry.space_group_name_H-M   'P 1'
#
loop_
_entity.id
_entity.type
_entity.pdbx_description
1 polymer ?
#
loop_
_entity_poly.entity_id
_entity_poly.type
_entity_poly.pdbx_seq_one_letter_code
_entity_poly.pdbx_strand_id
1 'polypeptide(L)'
;KSPEIVQDAIAEVRAVMRYERNLKPGEEDDFTIFTNDTQIKTFNQTTAGVRTAAFLIGIIALVVAGIGIMNIMLVSVTERTKEIGIRKSLGAKRRNILLQFLMEAIILCNLGGVLGILLGFSLGNIVTIFTGFPVHVPMNWAVGGLIFCTTVGLTFGMWPALVASKLDPVEALRFE
;
A
#
# COMPACT_ATOMS: atom_id res chain seq x y z
N LYS A 1 -2.41 34.18 10.67
CA LYS A 1 -1.23 35.01 10.34
C LYS A 1 -0.92 34.77 8.86
N SER A 2 -0.92 35.82 8.03
CA SER A 2 -0.76 35.68 6.58
C SER A 2 0.67 35.19 6.24
N PRO A 3 0.84 34.21 5.33
CA PRO A 3 2.16 33.72 4.90
C PRO A 3 3.09 34.79 4.33
N GLU A 4 2.52 35.83 3.70
CA GLU A 4 3.28 36.93 3.07
C GLU A 4 4.09 37.73 4.10
N ILE A 5 3.48 38.08 5.24
CA ILE A 5 4.14 38.87 6.31
C ILE A 5 5.36 38.12 6.88
N VAL A 6 5.31 36.79 6.90
CA VAL A 6 6.43 35.96 7.37
C VAL A 6 7.58 35.97 6.37
N GLN A 7 7.29 35.95 5.07
CA GLN A 7 8.32 36.00 4.03
C GLN A 7 8.99 37.37 3.96
N ASP A 8 8.21 38.45 4.11
CA ASP A 8 8.73 39.82 4.16
C ASP A 8 9.66 40.03 5.37
N ALA A 9 9.25 39.54 6.54
CA ALA A 9 10.09 39.58 7.74
C ALA A 9 11.40 38.77 7.58
N ILE A 10 11.36 37.62 6.91
CA ILE A 10 12.57 36.84 6.60
C ILE A 10 13.48 37.61 5.64
N ALA A 11 12.93 38.30 4.65
CA ALA A 11 13.70 39.10 3.71
C ALA A 11 14.38 40.30 4.39
N GLU A 12 13.67 40.98 5.30
CA GLU A 12 14.21 42.10 6.08
C GLU A 12 15.32 41.64 7.03
N VAL A 13 15.10 40.55 7.77
CA VAL A 13 16.12 39.96 8.64
C VAL A 13 17.35 39.50 7.85
N ARG A 14 17.15 38.94 6.64
CA ARG A 14 18.27 38.58 5.76
C ARG A 14 19.08 39.81 5.36
N ALA A 15 18.42 40.92 5.01
CA ALA A 15 19.08 42.15 4.61
C ALA A 15 19.93 42.75 5.75
N VAL A 16 19.38 42.79 6.97
CA VAL A 16 20.10 43.27 8.17
C VAL A 16 21.30 42.38 8.49
N MET A 17 21.15 41.06 8.43
CA MET A 17 22.25 40.12 8.71
C MET A 17 23.37 40.19 7.66
N ARG A 18 23.04 40.39 6.37
CA ARG A 18 24.06 40.61 5.32
C ARG A 18 24.81 41.91 5.52
N TYR A 19 24.12 42.95 6.00
CA TYR A 19 24.73 44.25 6.31
C TYR A 19 25.73 44.13 7.47
N GLU A 20 25.33 43.54 8.60
CA GLU A 20 26.21 43.33 9.76
C GLU A 20 27.45 42.47 9.43
N ARG A 21 27.28 41.48 8.54
CA ARG A 21 28.38 40.60 8.11
C ARG A 21 29.21 41.11 6.94
N ASN A 22 28.94 42.32 6.44
CA ASN A 22 29.64 42.92 5.30
C ASN A 22 29.66 42.04 4.03
N LEU A 23 28.59 41.26 3.80
CA LEU A 23 28.48 40.39 2.62
C LEU A 23 28.18 41.22 1.36
N LYS A 24 28.96 41.04 0.31
CA LYS A 24 28.79 41.79 -0.95
C LYS A 24 27.58 41.31 -1.74
N PRO A 25 27.02 42.15 -2.64
CA PRO A 25 25.98 41.72 -3.57
C PRO A 25 26.52 40.59 -4.47
N GLY A 26 25.96 39.39 -4.36
CA GLY A 26 26.35 38.20 -5.13
C GLY A 26 27.12 37.12 -4.34
N GLU A 27 27.57 37.41 -3.11
CA GLU A 27 28.13 36.38 -2.22
C GLU A 27 27.01 35.53 -1.60
N GLU A 28 27.26 34.23 -1.41
CA GLU A 28 26.31 33.35 -0.71
C GLU A 28 26.20 33.72 0.76
N ASP A 29 25.01 33.52 1.35
CA ASP A 29 24.77 33.78 2.77
C ASP A 29 25.62 32.82 3.62
N ASP A 30 26.48 33.37 4.50
CA ASP A 30 27.29 32.59 5.46
C ASP A 30 26.53 32.28 6.77
N PHE A 31 25.23 32.54 6.78
CA PHE A 31 24.33 32.38 7.91
C PHE A 31 23.03 31.68 7.48
N THR A 32 22.45 30.91 8.40
CA THR A 32 21.22 30.17 8.15
C THR A 32 20.07 30.80 8.93
N ILE A 33 18.97 31.13 8.24
CA ILE A 33 17.75 31.58 8.89
C ILE A 33 16.92 30.34 9.26
N PHE A 34 16.79 30.09 10.56
CA PHE A 34 15.92 29.04 11.07
C PHE A 34 14.48 29.52 11.05
N THR A 35 13.68 28.91 10.18
CA THR A 35 12.25 29.12 10.07
C THR A 35 11.56 27.77 10.26
N ASN A 36 10.28 27.79 10.60
CA ASN A 36 9.50 26.55 10.66
C ASN A 36 9.54 25.81 9.31
N ASP A 37 9.58 26.53 8.19
CA ASP A 37 9.67 25.96 6.86
C ASP A 37 11.03 25.29 6.58
N THR A 38 12.14 25.85 7.06
CA THR A 38 13.46 25.22 6.87
C THR A 38 13.60 23.94 7.70
N GLN A 39 13.03 23.89 8.91
CA GLN A 39 13.00 22.65 9.70
C GLN A 39 12.14 21.56 9.05
N ILE A 40 10.94 21.92 8.55
CA ILE A 40 10.05 20.98 7.85
C ILE A 40 10.72 20.45 6.57
N LYS A 41 11.41 21.30 5.80
CA LYS A 41 12.12 20.89 4.57
C LYS A 41 13.24 19.90 4.87
N THR A 42 14.08 20.16 5.86
CA THR A 42 15.18 19.26 6.25
C THR A 42 14.65 17.91 6.74
N PHE A 43 13.58 17.93 7.55
CA PHE A 43 12.93 16.71 8.01
C PHE A 43 12.35 15.90 6.84
N ASN A 44 11.60 16.55 5.94
CA ASN A 44 11.04 15.90 4.76
C ASN A 44 12.11 15.31 3.84
N GLN A 45 13.22 16.00 3.63
CA GLN A 45 14.35 15.49 2.82
C GLN A 45 14.99 14.26 3.46
N THR A 46 15.14 14.24 4.78
CA THR A 46 15.73 13.11 5.50
C THR A 46 14.80 11.90 5.49
N THR A 47 13.51 12.13 5.74
CA THR A 47 12.49 11.06 5.73
C THR A 47 12.15 10.58 4.31
N ALA A 48 12.43 11.37 3.27
CA ALA A 48 12.14 10.98 1.88
C ALA A 48 12.86 9.69 1.46
N GLY A 49 14.11 9.50 1.88
CA GLY A 49 14.86 8.27 1.60
C GLY A 49 14.19 7.04 2.21
N VAL A 50 13.85 7.13 3.51
CA VAL A 50 13.16 6.05 4.25
C VAL A 50 11.80 5.74 3.64
N ARG A 51 11.02 6.78 3.30
CA ARG A 51 9.71 6.64 2.66
C ARG A 51 9.81 5.93 1.31
N THR A 52 10.80 6.30 0.50
CA THR A 52 11.00 5.70 -0.83
C THR A 52 11.43 4.24 -0.72
N ALA A 53 12.35 3.92 0.19
CA ALA A 53 12.77 2.55 0.45
C ALA A 53 11.60 1.69 0.94
N ALA A 54 10.83 2.18 1.91
CA ALA A 54 9.64 1.48 2.42
C ALA A 54 8.60 1.23 1.32
N PHE A 55 8.39 2.21 0.44
CA PHE A 55 7.49 2.07 -0.70
C PHE A 55 7.94 0.97 -1.67
N LEU A 56 9.23 0.93 -2.03
CA LEU A 56 9.79 -0.11 -2.90
C LEU A 56 9.68 -1.51 -2.29
N ILE A 57 10.02 -1.65 -1.01
CA ILE A 57 9.87 -2.92 -0.28
C ILE A 57 8.40 -3.35 -0.25
N GLY A 58 7.48 -2.40 -0.04
CA GLY A 58 6.05 -2.65 -0.08
C GLY A 58 5.57 -3.19 -1.43
N ILE A 59 6.05 -2.63 -2.54
CA ILE A 59 5.72 -3.13 -3.90
C ILE A 59 6.22 -4.56 -4.09
N ILE A 60 7.47 -4.85 -3.72
CA ILE A 60 8.05 -6.18 -3.88
C ILE A 60 7.26 -7.20 -3.04
N ALA A 61 6.99 -6.87 -1.77
CA ALA A 61 6.20 -7.72 -0.88
C ALA A 61 4.78 -7.97 -1.43
N LEU A 62 4.17 -6.93 -2.02
CA LEU A 62 2.85 -7.05 -2.64
C LEU A 62 2.86 -8.01 -3.83
N VAL A 63 3.85 -7.92 -4.71
CA VAL A 63 3.97 -8.80 -5.87
C VAL A 63 4.17 -10.25 -5.43
N VAL A 64 5.06 -10.50 -4.47
CA VAL A 64 5.30 -11.85 -3.94
C VAL A 64 4.04 -12.43 -3.30
N ALA A 65 3.33 -11.64 -2.49
CA ALA A 65 2.06 -12.06 -1.89
C ALA A 65 1.00 -12.34 -2.96
N GLY A 66 0.89 -11.49 -3.98
CA GLY A 66 -0.04 -11.67 -5.10
C GLY A 66 0.22 -12.94 -5.91
N ILE A 67 1.49 -13.26 -6.18
CA ILE A 67 1.87 -14.53 -6.83
C ILE A 67 1.49 -15.72 -5.94
N GLY A 68 1.72 -15.62 -4.62
CA GLY A 68 1.31 -16.65 -3.67
C GLY A 68 -0.20 -16.92 -3.70
N ILE A 69 -1.01 -15.86 -3.68
CA ILE A 69 -2.48 -15.97 -3.79
C ILE A 69 -2.87 -16.62 -5.12
N MET A 70 -2.26 -16.19 -6.22
CA MET A 70 -2.54 -16.76 -7.55
C MET A 70 -2.26 -18.26 -7.57
N ASN A 71 -1.13 -18.70 -7.01
CA ASN A 71 -0.76 -20.12 -6.97
C ASN A 71 -1.71 -20.94 -6.11
N ILE A 72 -2.06 -20.47 -4.91
CA ILE A 72 -3.03 -21.16 -4.04
C ILE A 72 -4.37 -21.30 -4.75
N MET A 73 -4.82 -20.24 -5.43
CA MET A 73 -6.06 -20.29 -6.20
C MET A 73 -5.98 -21.25 -7.39
N LEU A 74 -4.87 -21.30 -8.12
CA LEU A 74 -4.68 -22.28 -9.20
C LEU A 74 -4.74 -23.72 -8.69
N VAL A 75 -4.06 -24.00 -7.58
CA VAL A 75 -4.10 -25.33 -6.94
C VAL A 75 -5.53 -25.67 -6.52
N SER A 76 -6.24 -24.73 -5.88
CA SER A 76 -7.64 -24.93 -5.48
C SER A 76 -8.56 -25.22 -6.66
N VAL A 77 -8.34 -24.56 -7.81
CA VAL A 77 -9.10 -24.85 -9.04
C VAL A 77 -8.82 -26.26 -9.53
N THR A 78 -7.56 -26.70 -9.52
CA THR A 78 -7.19 -28.06 -9.95
C THR A 78 -7.78 -29.13 -9.03
N GLU A 79 -7.75 -28.94 -7.71
CA GLU A 79 -8.36 -29.87 -6.73
C GLU A 79 -9.88 -29.95 -6.89
N ARG A 80 -10.54 -28.81 -7.16
CA ARG A 80 -12.00 -28.72 -7.31
C ARG A 80 -12.49 -28.89 -8.75
N THR A 81 -11.64 -29.37 -9.67
CA THR A 81 -11.97 -29.47 -11.11
C THR A 81 -13.26 -30.26 -11.36
N LYS A 82 -13.41 -31.41 -10.70
CA LYS A 82 -14.58 -32.30 -10.84
C LYS A 82 -15.87 -31.63 -10.37
N GLU A 83 -15.83 -30.90 -9.26
CA GLU A 83 -17.00 -30.16 -8.75
C GLU A 83 -17.43 -29.05 -9.72
N ILE A 84 -16.46 -28.33 -10.30
CA ILE A 84 -16.72 -27.29 -11.31
C ILE A 84 -17.35 -27.90 -12.55
N GLY A 85 -16.85 -29.07 -12.99
CA GLY A 85 -17.40 -29.84 -14.10
C GLY A 85 -18.86 -30.21 -13.88
N ILE A 86 -19.19 -30.78 -12.71
CA ILE A 86 -20.58 -31.13 -12.34
C ILE A 86 -21.48 -29.89 -12.36
N ARG A 87 -21.06 -28.77 -11.75
CA ARG A 87 -21.85 -27.53 -11.76
C ARG A 87 -22.12 -27.01 -13.17
N LYS A 88 -21.12 -27.07 -14.06
CA LYS A 88 -21.26 -26.66 -15.46
C LYS A 88 -22.17 -27.58 -16.26
N SER A 89 -22.10 -28.89 -16.06
CA SER A 89 -23.00 -29.87 -16.70
C SER A 89 -24.45 -29.68 -16.31
N LEU A 90 -24.70 -29.17 -15.08
CA LEU A 90 -26.03 -28.79 -14.61
C LEU A 90 -26.48 -27.39 -15.09
N GLY A 91 -25.72 -26.73 -15.96
CA GLY A 91 -26.08 -25.46 -16.59
C GLY A 91 -25.53 -24.21 -15.90
N ALA A 92 -24.59 -24.31 -14.96
CA ALA A 92 -23.97 -23.14 -14.37
C ALA A 92 -23.24 -22.28 -15.43
N LYS A 93 -23.59 -21.00 -15.50
CA LYS A 93 -22.95 -20.04 -16.42
C LYS A 93 -21.49 -19.83 -16.00
N ARG A 94 -20.60 -19.62 -16.98
CA ARG A 94 -19.18 -19.27 -16.75
C ARG A 94 -19.00 -18.11 -15.76
N ARG A 95 -19.89 -17.10 -15.83
CA ARG A 95 -19.90 -15.95 -14.92
C ARG A 95 -20.12 -16.33 -13.45
N ASN A 96 -20.92 -17.36 -13.17
CA ASN A 96 -21.20 -17.77 -11.79
C ASN A 96 -19.95 -18.38 -11.15
N ILE A 97 -19.25 -19.24 -11.90
CA ILE A 97 -17.98 -19.84 -11.48
C ILE A 97 -16.91 -18.75 -11.30
N LEU A 98 -16.80 -17.83 -12.27
CA LEU A 98 -15.88 -16.69 -12.19
C LEU A 98 -16.10 -15.87 -10.91
N LEU A 99 -17.35 -15.47 -10.64
CA LEU A 99 -17.69 -14.67 -9.46
C LEU A 99 -17.42 -15.42 -8.16
N GLN A 100 -17.66 -16.73 -8.12
CA GLN A 100 -17.37 -17.55 -6.93
C GLN A 100 -15.88 -17.51 -6.57
N PHE A 101 -15.00 -17.80 -7.54
CA PHE A 101 -13.55 -17.80 -7.29
C PHE A 101 -13.00 -16.39 -7.03
N LEU A 102 -13.54 -15.36 -7.70
CA LEU A 102 -13.18 -13.97 -7.39
C LEU A 102 -13.57 -13.58 -5.96
N MET A 103 -14.77 -13.95 -5.52
CA MET A 103 -15.21 -13.68 -4.14
C MET A 103 -14.34 -14.44 -3.13
N GLU A 104 -13.95 -15.68 -3.41
CA GLU A 104 -13.03 -16.45 -2.57
C GLU A 104 -11.67 -15.74 -2.45
N ALA A 105 -11.09 -15.26 -3.56
CA ALA A 105 -9.86 -14.49 -3.55
C ALA A 105 -9.97 -13.17 -2.77
N ILE A 106 -11.08 -12.42 -2.94
CA ILE A 106 -11.32 -11.16 -2.23
C ILE A 106 -11.47 -11.41 -0.72
N ILE A 107 -12.20 -12.45 -0.33
CA ILE A 107 -12.41 -12.80 1.08
C ILE A 107 -11.08 -13.19 1.73
N LEU A 108 -10.27 -14.02 1.05
CA LEU A 108 -8.94 -14.40 1.53
C LEU A 108 -8.03 -13.17 1.70
N CYS A 109 -8.02 -12.25 0.73
CA CYS A 109 -7.24 -11.01 0.80
C CYS A 109 -7.71 -10.08 1.92
N ASN A 110 -9.02 -9.93 2.10
CA ASN A 110 -9.57 -9.07 3.16
C ASN A 110 -9.36 -9.67 4.54
N LEU A 111 -9.48 -10.98 4.72
CA LEU A 111 -9.14 -11.65 5.97
C LEU A 111 -7.67 -11.43 6.33
N GLY A 112 -6.75 -11.62 5.37
CA GLY A 112 -5.34 -11.31 5.54
C GLY A 112 -5.09 -9.83 5.85
N GLY A 113 -5.81 -8.92 5.18
CA GLY A 113 -5.74 -7.48 5.39
C GLY A 113 -6.19 -7.06 6.79
N VAL A 114 -7.33 -7.58 7.28
CA VAL A 114 -7.82 -7.34 8.64
C VAL A 114 -6.83 -7.85 9.67
N LEU A 115 -6.33 -9.08 9.50
CA LEU A 115 -5.31 -9.64 10.40
C LEU A 115 -4.02 -8.83 10.37
N GLY A 116 -3.58 -8.40 9.19
CA GLY A 116 -2.40 -7.54 9.02
C GLY A 116 -2.56 -6.19 9.70
N ILE A 117 -3.73 -5.56 9.62
CA ILE A 117 -4.05 -4.32 10.32
C ILE A 117 -3.97 -4.54 11.84
N LEU A 118 -4.63 -5.58 12.36
CA LEU A 118 -4.63 -5.90 13.79
C LEU A 118 -3.20 -6.15 14.32
N LEU A 119 -2.41 -6.91 13.58
CA LEU A 119 -1.01 -7.17 13.91
C LEU A 119 -0.17 -5.88 13.82
N GLY A 120 -0.38 -5.05 12.80
CA GLY A 120 0.31 -3.77 12.63
C GLY A 120 0.03 -2.81 13.79
N PHE A 121 -1.24 -2.67 14.21
CA PHE A 121 -1.60 -1.88 15.37
C PHE A 121 -0.98 -2.44 16.65
N SER A 122 -1.02 -3.77 16.84
CA SER A 122 -0.45 -4.41 18.03
C SER A 122 1.07 -4.19 18.12
N LEU A 123 1.79 -4.41 17.03
CA LEU A 123 3.23 -4.17 16.94
C LEU A 123 3.58 -2.69 17.12
N GLY A 124 2.79 -1.78 16.54
CA GLY A 124 2.98 -0.34 16.71
C GLY A 124 2.86 0.11 18.18
N ASN A 125 1.89 -0.44 18.92
CA ASN A 125 1.76 -0.19 20.35
C ASN A 125 2.96 -0.73 21.15
N ILE A 126 3.43 -1.94 20.82
CA ILE A 126 4.61 -2.53 21.46
C ILE A 126 5.85 -1.65 21.24
N VAL A 127 6.09 -1.21 20.01
CA VAL A 127 7.23 -0.33 19.66
C VAL A 127 7.13 1.01 20.40
N THR A 128 5.92 1.57 20.53
CA THR A 128 5.68 2.82 21.27
C THR A 128 6.10 2.70 22.73
N ILE A 129 5.82 1.56 23.38
CA ILE A 129 6.21 1.29 24.77
C ILE A 129 7.74 1.27 24.93
N PHE A 130 8.46 0.62 24.01
CA PHE A 130 9.92 0.50 24.09
C PHE A 130 10.68 1.77 23.69
N THR A 131 10.16 2.53 22.74
CA THR A 131 10.86 3.69 22.16
C THR A 131 10.40 5.03 22.72
N GLY A 132 9.24 5.08 23.40
CA GLY A 132 8.60 6.31 23.86
C GLY A 132 8.09 7.21 22.72
N PHE A 133 8.22 6.80 21.46
CA PHE A 133 7.77 7.56 20.30
C PHE A 133 6.32 7.20 19.97
N PRO A 134 5.36 8.17 20.01
CA PRO A 134 3.96 7.87 19.76
C PRO A 134 3.71 7.51 18.30
N VAL A 135 3.48 6.22 18.02
CA VAL A 135 3.08 5.74 16.68
C VAL A 135 1.58 5.96 16.51
N HIS A 136 1.20 7.03 15.82
CA HIS A 136 -0.19 7.30 15.48
C HIS A 136 -0.50 6.78 14.07
N VAL A 137 -1.22 5.65 13.98
CA VAL A 137 -1.72 5.12 12.70
C VAL A 137 -3.14 5.66 12.48
N PRO A 138 -3.37 6.53 11.48
CA PRO A 138 -4.68 7.10 11.25
C PRO A 138 -5.64 6.02 10.73
N MET A 139 -6.83 5.91 11.34
CA MET A 139 -7.83 4.90 10.97
C MET A 139 -8.23 4.96 9.48
N ASN A 140 -8.21 6.16 8.87
CA ASN A 140 -8.50 6.35 7.45
C ASN A 140 -7.55 5.56 6.53
N TRP A 141 -6.28 5.42 6.91
CA TRP A 141 -5.30 4.63 6.15
C TRP A 141 -5.53 3.13 6.31
N ALA A 142 -6.03 2.67 7.45
CA ALA A 142 -6.41 1.27 7.64
C ALA A 142 -7.60 0.90 6.73
N VAL A 143 -8.61 1.76 6.64
CA VAL A 143 -9.75 1.56 5.72
C VAL A 143 -9.29 1.61 4.26
N GLY A 144 -8.42 2.58 3.91
CA GLY A 144 -7.81 2.65 2.58
C GLY A 144 -7.02 1.38 2.23
N GLY A 145 -6.33 0.79 3.20
CA GLY A 145 -5.62 -0.48 3.07
C GLY A 145 -6.54 -1.66 2.72
N LEU A 146 -7.73 -1.75 3.33
CA LEU A 146 -8.71 -2.81 3.01
C LEU A 146 -9.26 -2.69 1.58
N ILE A 147 -9.53 -1.47 1.12
CA ILE A 147 -9.94 -1.23 -0.27
C ILE A 147 -8.81 -1.64 -1.23
N PHE A 148 -7.56 -1.34 -0.85
CA PHE A 148 -6.40 -1.76 -1.62
C PHE A 148 -6.24 -3.29 -1.66
N CYS A 149 -6.41 -3.99 -0.53
CA CYS A 149 -6.43 -5.46 -0.48
C CYS A 149 -7.49 -6.06 -1.41
N THR A 150 -8.67 -5.45 -1.49
CA THR A 150 -9.72 -5.89 -2.42
C THR A 150 -9.29 -5.75 -3.88
N THR A 151 -8.64 -4.64 -4.22
CA THR A 151 -8.11 -4.41 -5.57
C THR A 151 -7.04 -5.45 -5.94
N VAL A 152 -6.15 -5.76 -5.00
CA VAL A 152 -5.11 -6.78 -5.16
C VAL A 152 -5.71 -8.18 -5.34
N GLY A 153 -6.71 -8.53 -4.53
CA GLY A 153 -7.42 -9.80 -4.66
C GLY A 153 -8.11 -9.95 -6.01
N LEU A 154 -8.69 -8.87 -6.53
CA LEU A 154 -9.25 -8.84 -7.89
C LEU A 154 -8.17 -9.03 -8.95
N THR A 155 -7.04 -8.32 -8.88
CA THR A 155 -6.00 -8.40 -9.91
C THR A 155 -5.35 -9.78 -9.98
N PHE A 156 -4.95 -10.34 -8.83
CA PHE A 156 -4.26 -11.63 -8.79
C PHE A 156 -5.21 -12.83 -8.85
N GLY A 157 -6.46 -12.66 -8.39
CA GLY A 157 -7.51 -13.69 -8.47
C GLY A 157 -8.20 -13.80 -9.84
N MET A 158 -8.12 -12.78 -10.69
CA MET A 158 -8.79 -12.77 -12.00
C MET A 158 -8.31 -13.88 -12.92
N TRP A 159 -6.99 -14.08 -13.01
CA TRP A 159 -6.42 -15.13 -13.87
C TRP A 159 -6.89 -16.55 -13.49
N PRO A 160 -6.72 -17.03 -12.24
CA PRO A 160 -7.19 -18.36 -11.86
C PRO A 160 -8.71 -18.50 -11.96
N ALA A 161 -9.47 -17.46 -11.62
CA ALA A 161 -10.93 -17.48 -11.77
C ALA A 161 -11.35 -17.63 -13.24
N LEU A 162 -10.62 -17.00 -14.17
CA LEU A 162 -10.85 -17.17 -15.60
C LEU A 162 -10.55 -18.60 -16.07
N VAL A 163 -9.46 -19.19 -15.60
CA VAL A 163 -9.11 -20.59 -15.88
C VAL A 163 -10.24 -21.52 -15.43
N ALA A 164 -10.70 -21.38 -14.18
CA ALA A 164 -11.82 -22.16 -13.65
C ALA A 164 -13.11 -21.98 -14.47
N SER A 165 -13.43 -20.74 -14.84
CA SER A 165 -14.63 -20.41 -15.61
C SER A 165 -14.63 -20.97 -17.04
N LYS A 166 -13.47 -21.39 -17.56
CA LYS A 166 -13.29 -21.90 -18.94
C LYS A 166 -13.15 -23.42 -19.06
N LEU A 167 -13.00 -24.14 -17.95
CA LEU A 167 -12.95 -25.62 -17.92
C LEU A 167 -14.10 -26.28 -18.72
N ASP A 168 -13.78 -27.28 -19.54
CA ASP A 168 -14.79 -28.06 -20.25
C ASP A 168 -15.41 -29.10 -19.29
N PRO A 169 -16.75 -29.13 -19.12
CA PRO A 169 -17.39 -30.11 -18.25
C PRO A 169 -17.10 -31.58 -18.62
N VAL A 170 -16.91 -31.90 -19.89
CA VAL A 170 -16.60 -33.27 -20.33
C VAL A 170 -15.19 -33.66 -19.90
N GLU A 171 -14.23 -32.77 -20.09
CA GLU A 171 -12.84 -32.99 -19.71
C GLU A 171 -12.68 -33.03 -18.18
N ALA A 172 -13.36 -32.13 -17.47
CA ALA A 172 -13.35 -32.07 -16.01
C ALA A 172 -13.92 -33.34 -15.33
N LEU A 173 -14.83 -34.06 -15.99
CA LEU A 173 -15.39 -35.33 -15.49
C LEU A 173 -14.56 -36.56 -15.87
N ARG A 174 -13.64 -36.41 -16.83
CA ARG A 174 -12.76 -37.47 -17.33
C ARG A 174 -11.46 -37.57 -16.52
N PHE A 175 -11.14 -36.56 -15.71
CA PHE A 175 -10.06 -36.62 -14.73
C PHE A 175 -10.39 -37.65 -13.64
N GLU A 176 -9.55 -38.69 -13.53
CA GLU A 176 -9.44 -39.56 -12.34
C GLU A 176 -8.84 -38.80 -11.17
#